data_AF-A0A9E7AX41-F1
#
_entry.id   AF-A0A9E7AX41-F1
#
_cell.length_a   1.000
_cell.length_b   1.000
_cell.length_c   1.000
_cell.angle_alpha   90.00
_cell.angle_beta   90.00
_cell.angle_gamma   90.00
#
_symmetry.space_group_name_H-M   'P 1'
#
loop_
_entity.id
_entity.type
_entity.pdbx_description
1 polymer ?
#
loop_
_entity_poly.entity_id
_entity_poly.type
_entity_poly.pdbx_seq_one_letter_code
_entity_poly.pdbx_strand_id
1 'polypeptide(L)'
;MKIFDFIFSVIGWLQIAVSPFLIGSAVGGVVYFSDPGTMRLVIGIVIAALGLVIGAVWATRVWKKRGTVEFLSRANRSSDTDPTE
;
A
#
# COMPACT_ATOMS: atom_id res chain seq x y z
N MET A 1 -20.46 14.39 -5.33
CA MET A 1 -19.04 14.19 -5.71
C MET A 1 -18.42 13.15 -4.77
N LYS A 2 -18.65 11.85 -4.98
CA LYS A 2 -18.01 10.77 -4.18
C LYS A 2 -17.02 9.95 -5.01
N ILE A 3 -17.19 9.96 -6.34
CA ILE A 3 -16.36 9.21 -7.27
C ILE A 3 -14.94 9.78 -7.36
N PHE A 4 -14.80 11.11 -7.36
CA PHE A 4 -13.48 11.76 -7.43
C PHE A 4 -12.65 11.48 -6.18
N ASP A 5 -13.22 11.61 -4.98
CA ASP A 5 -12.54 11.27 -3.73
C ASP A 5 -12.11 9.80 -3.68
N PHE A 6 -12.98 8.90 -4.17
CA PHE A 6 -12.63 7.49 -4.28
C PHE A 6 -11.46 7.25 -5.24
N ILE A 7 -11.48 7.88 -6.42
CA ILE A 7 -10.41 7.78 -7.42
C ILE A 7 -9.09 8.32 -6.85
N PHE A 8 -9.08 9.50 -6.23
CA PHE A 8 -7.87 10.06 -5.60
C PHE A 8 -7.35 9.19 -4.45
N SER A 9 -8.25 8.58 -3.67
CA SER A 9 -7.89 7.64 -2.60
C SER A 9 -7.24 6.37 -3.15
N VAL A 10 -7.79 5.82 -4.24
CA VAL A 10 -7.24 4.64 -4.94
C VAL A 10 -5.89 4.97 -5.59
N ILE A 11 -5.75 6.14 -6.21
CA ILE A 11 -4.47 6.59 -6.79
C ILE A 11 -3.41 6.72 -5.70
N GLY A 12 -3.75 7.32 -4.55
CA GLY A 12 -2.84 7.43 -3.41
C GLY A 12 -2.45 6.06 -2.85
N TRP A 13 -3.39 5.11 -2.78
CA TRP A 13 -3.12 3.73 -2.39
C TRP A 13 -2.15 3.04 -3.36
N LEU A 14 -2.41 3.18 -4.66
CA LEU A 14 -1.60 2.59 -5.71
C LEU A 14 -0.18 3.17 -5.71
N GLN A 15 -0.03 4.47 -5.52
CA GLN A 15 1.27 5.14 -5.42
C GLN A 15 2.11 4.64 -4.23
N ILE A 16 1.45 4.33 -3.10
CA ILE A 16 2.12 3.75 -1.92
C ILE A 16 2.44 2.26 -2.15
N ALA A 17 1.60 1.52 -2.88
CA ALA A 17 1.84 0.13 -3.23
C ALA A 17 2.97 -0.03 -4.28
N VAL A 18 3.13 0.96 -5.16
CA VAL A 18 4.12 0.95 -6.24
C VAL A 18 5.56 0.92 -5.71
N SER A 19 5.87 1.54 -4.56
CA SER A 19 7.24 1.54 -4.02
C SER A 19 7.75 0.15 -3.57
N PRO A 20 7.07 -0.61 -2.70
CA PRO A 20 7.47 -1.98 -2.38
C PRO A 20 7.36 -2.92 -3.59
N PHE A 21 6.43 -2.68 -4.51
CA PHE A 21 6.32 -3.45 -5.75
C PHE A 21 7.55 -3.25 -6.66
N LEU A 22 7.99 -2.01 -6.87
CA LEU A 22 9.20 -1.69 -7.64
C LEU A 22 10.45 -2.27 -7.01
N ILE A 23 10.57 -2.21 -5.67
CA ILE A 23 11.71 -2.82 -4.96
C ILE A 23 11.69 -4.34 -5.10
N GLY A 24 10.54 -4.99 -4.91
CA GLY A 24 10.40 -6.44 -5.10
C GLY A 24 10.69 -6.88 -6.54
N SER A 25 10.24 -6.10 -7.53
CA SER A 25 10.49 -6.34 -8.95
C SER A 25 11.97 -6.15 -9.30
N ALA A 26 12.62 -5.12 -8.79
CA ALA A 26 14.05 -4.89 -8.98
C ALA A 26 14.90 -6.02 -8.36
N VAL A 27 14.58 -6.44 -7.13
CA VAL A 27 15.28 -7.55 -6.46
C VAL A 27 15.07 -8.87 -7.22
N GLY A 28 13.85 -9.17 -7.65
CA GLY A 28 13.56 -10.36 -8.46
C GLY A 28 14.29 -10.35 -9.82
N GLY A 29 14.37 -9.18 -10.47
CA GLY A 29 15.10 -9.01 -11.72
C GLY A 29 16.61 -9.24 -11.57
N VAL A 30 17.23 -8.71 -10.51
CA VAL A 30 18.66 -8.91 -10.21
C VAL A 30 18.98 -10.39 -9.95
N VAL A 31 18.09 -11.10 -9.24
CA VAL A 31 18.25 -12.55 -8.99
C VAL A 31 18.18 -13.36 -10.29
N TYR A 32 17.31 -13.00 -11.22
CA TYR A 32 17.17 -13.70 -12.50
C TYR A 32 18.38 -13.49 -13.43
N PHE A 33 18.89 -12.26 -13.54
CA PHE A 33 20.03 -11.95 -14.41
C PHE A 33 21.38 -12.52 -13.94
N SER A 34 21.48 -12.96 -12.69
CA SER A 34 22.75 -13.46 -12.12
C SER A 34 23.08 -14.92 -12.49
N ASP A 35 22.07 -15.79 -12.69
CA ASP A 35 22.22 -17.07 -13.43
C ASP A 35 20.84 -17.44 -13.98
N PRO A 36 20.70 -17.52 -15.31
CA PRO A 36 19.48 -18.00 -15.94
C PRO A 36 19.38 -19.52 -15.79
N GLY A 37 18.84 -19.98 -14.66
CA GLY A 37 18.52 -21.38 -14.41
C GLY A 37 17.05 -21.56 -14.04
N THR A 38 16.40 -22.63 -14.52
CA THR A 38 14.97 -22.91 -14.26
C THR A 38 14.60 -22.86 -12.78
N MET A 39 15.51 -23.32 -11.91
CA MET A 39 15.34 -23.32 -10.45
C MET A 39 15.35 -21.89 -9.85
N ARG A 40 16.20 -20.99 -10.37
CA ARG A 40 16.22 -19.56 -9.96
C ARG A 40 15.02 -18.79 -10.49
N LEU A 41 14.46 -19.18 -11.63
CA LEU A 41 13.22 -18.61 -12.17
C LEU A 41 12.05 -18.85 -11.21
N VAL A 42 11.91 -20.08 -10.69
CA VAL A 42 10.89 -20.42 -9.69
C VAL A 42 11.09 -19.61 -8.40
N ILE A 43 12.32 -19.52 -7.91
CA ILE A 43 12.65 -18.72 -6.71
C ILE A 43 12.33 -17.23 -6.94
N GLY A 44 12.68 -16.68 -8.11
CA GLY A 44 12.38 -15.31 -8.49
C GLY A 44 10.88 -15.02 -8.51
N ILE A 45 10.07 -15.93 -9.05
CA ILE A 45 8.60 -15.83 -9.02
C ILE A 45 8.07 -15.83 -7.59
N VAL A 46 8.58 -16.71 -6.71
CA VAL A 46 8.17 -16.76 -5.30
C VAL A 46 8.54 -15.46 -4.58
N ILE A 47 9.74 -14.92 -4.80
CA ILE A 47 10.18 -13.66 -4.21
C ILE A 47 9.33 -12.48 -4.73
N ALA A 48 9.05 -12.43 -6.04
CA ALA A 48 8.20 -11.41 -6.63
C ALA A 48 6.76 -11.49 -6.08
N ALA A 49 6.21 -12.69 -5.94
CA ALA A 49 4.89 -12.91 -5.34
C ALA A 49 4.86 -12.46 -3.87
N LEU A 50 5.88 -12.79 -3.07
CA LEU A 50 6.00 -12.33 -1.69
C LEU A 50 6.13 -10.80 -1.61
N GLY A 51 6.92 -10.18 -2.48
CA GLY A 51 7.04 -8.72 -2.58
C GLY A 51 5.71 -8.04 -2.90
N LEU A 52 4.92 -8.64 -3.80
CA LEU A 52 3.58 -8.17 -4.16
C LEU A 52 2.61 -8.30 -2.97
N VAL A 53 2.59 -9.46 -2.29
CA VAL A 53 1.74 -9.69 -1.12
C VAL A 53 2.10 -8.71 0.02
N ILE A 54 3.38 -8.56 0.35
CA ILE A 54 3.84 -7.63 1.38
C ILE A 54 3.49 -6.19 1.01
N GLY A 55 3.73 -5.78 -0.24
CA GLY A 55 3.38 -4.46 -0.75
C GLY A 55 1.88 -4.17 -0.68
N ALA A 56 1.04 -5.13 -1.08
CA ALA A 56 -0.41 -5.01 -1.03
C ALA A 56 -0.93 -4.94 0.42
N VAL A 57 -0.41 -5.77 1.33
CA VAL A 57 -0.76 -5.74 2.76
C VAL A 57 -0.35 -4.40 3.38
N TRP A 58 0.85 -3.90 3.07
CA TRP A 58 1.34 -2.64 3.61
C TRP A 58 0.55 -1.44 3.11
N ALA A 59 0.27 -1.37 1.80
CA ALA A 59 -0.59 -0.34 1.23
C ALA A 59 -1.99 -0.34 1.86
N THR A 60 -2.60 -1.52 2.04
CA THR A 60 -3.90 -1.68 2.70
C THR A 60 -3.86 -1.18 4.14
N ARG A 61 -2.77 -1.47 4.86
CA ARG A 61 -2.59 -1.02 6.25
C ARG A 61 -2.46 0.50 6.35
N VAL A 62 -1.75 1.13 5.40
CA VAL A 62 -1.60 2.59 5.34
C VAL A 62 -2.92 3.28 5.01
N TRP A 63 -3.71 2.73 4.09
CA TRP A 63 -5.04 3.24 3.77
C TRP A 63 -5.99 3.18 4.96
N LYS A 64 -5.99 2.05 5.67
CA LYS A 64 -6.80 1.89 6.89
C LYS A 64 -6.40 2.91 7.96
N LYS A 65 -5.09 3.20 8.14
CA LYS A 65 -4.60 4.23 9.06
C LYS A 65 -5.08 5.64 8.67
N ARG A 66 -5.05 6.02 7.39
CA ARG A 66 -5.57 7.34 6.96
C ARG A 66 -7.06 7.48 7.23
N GLY A 67 -7.84 6.42 6.95
CA GLY A 67 -9.26 6.38 7.32
C GLY A 67 -9.46 6.53 8.83
N THR A 68 -8.68 5.84 9.67
CA THR A 68 -8.74 5.98 11.13
C THR A 68 -8.43 7.40 11.60
N VAL A 69 -7.45 8.09 11.02
CA VAL A 69 -7.13 9.49 11.36
C VAL A 69 -8.26 10.42 10.98
N GLU A 70 -8.88 10.23 9.81
CA GLU A 70 -10.02 11.02 9.37
C GLU A 70 -11.24 10.82 10.29
N PHE A 71 -11.54 9.57 10.65
CA PHE A 71 -12.56 9.21 11.63
C PHE A 71 -12.29 9.81 13.01
N LEU A 72 -11.04 9.72 13.50
CA LEU A 72 -10.66 10.26 14.80
C LEU A 72 -10.71 11.80 14.80
N SER A 73 -10.27 12.46 13.72
CA SER A 73 -10.38 13.92 13.59
C SER A 73 -11.83 14.40 13.59
N ARG A 74 -12.73 13.62 12.98
CA ARG A 74 -14.16 13.93 12.94
C ARG A 74 -14.81 13.72 14.31
N ALA A 75 -14.42 12.67 15.03
CA ALA A 75 -14.84 12.41 16.40
C ALA A 75 -14.34 13.49 17.38
N ASN A 76 -13.11 13.97 17.21
CA ASN A 76 -12.54 15.03 18.06
C ASN A 76 -13.16 16.42 17.78
N ARG A 77 -13.61 16.68 16.54
CA ARG A 77 -14.39 17.90 16.24
C ARG A 77 -15.79 17.87 16.84
N SER A 78 -16.39 16.70 17.03
CA SER A 78 -17.70 16.60 17.69
C SER A 78 -17.64 16.77 19.21
N SER A 79 -16.48 16.57 19.85
CA SER A 79 -16.31 16.81 21.29
C SER A 79 -16.04 18.28 21.65
N ASP A 80 -15.80 19.14 20.66
CA ASP A 80 -15.53 20.58 20.86
C ASP A 80 -16.78 21.48 20.70
N THR A 81 -17.96 20.90 20.48
CA THR A 81 -19.23 21.65 20.37
C THR A 81 -20.17 21.31 21.52
N ASP A 82 -19.76 21.64 22.74
CA ASP A 82 -20.70 21.91 23.82
C ASP A 82 -20.18 23.10 24.65
N PRO A 83 -20.29 24.34 24.12
CA PRO A 83 -20.30 25.51 24.99
C PRO A 83 -21.62 25.47 25.77
N THR A 84 -21.55 24.86 26.95
CA THR A 84 -22.50 25.10 28.03
C THR A 84 -22.38 26.57 28.46
N GLU A 85 -23.13 27.47 27.82
CA GLU A 85 -23.59 28.75 28.40
C GLU A 85 -24.96 29.15 27.82
#